data_AF-A0A8J4TH85-F1
#
_entry.id   AF-A0A8J4TH85-F1
#
_cell.length_a   1.000
_cell.length_b   1.000
_cell.length_c   1.000
_cell.angle_alpha   90.00
_cell.angle_beta   90.00
_cell.angle_gamma   90.00
#
_symmetry.space_group_name_H-M   'P 1'
#
loop_
_entity.id
_entity.type
_entity.pdbx_description
1 polymer ?
#
loop_
_entity_poly.entity_id
_entity_poly.type
_entity_poly.pdbx_seq_one_letter_code
_entity_poly.pdbx_strand_id
1 'polypeptide(L)'
;MSIVDTGSAPPNHDPPISMEPYDLAKSGDLGALNNHQQAATNKLKTETRLNNELYLRRHPEIRYMVSAFLRDLLLKKPDDARKHFTDFFTHPDLLKRIDEQKEEYLRQHEDDVIARMLADEDFDEDE
;
A
#
# COMPACT_ATOMS: atom_id res chain seq x y z
N MET A 1 16.63 -30.28 -25.26
CA MET A 1 15.76 -29.88 -24.14
C MET A 1 15.16 -28.54 -24.50
N SER A 2 13.83 -28.44 -24.52
CA SER A 2 13.12 -27.19 -24.81
C SER A 2 13.43 -26.19 -23.70
N ILE A 3 14.00 -25.04 -24.08
CA ILE A 3 14.20 -23.90 -23.19
C ILE A 3 12.81 -23.40 -22.85
N VAL A 4 12.32 -23.72 -21.65
CA VAL A 4 11.07 -23.17 -21.15
C VAL A 4 11.36 -21.70 -20.88
N ASP A 5 10.78 -20.82 -21.71
CA ASP A 5 10.83 -19.38 -21.50
C ASP A 5 10.18 -19.07 -20.15
N THR A 6 10.99 -18.71 -19.17
CA THR A 6 10.53 -18.40 -17.82
C THR A 6 9.89 -17.02 -17.72
N GLY A 7 9.86 -16.25 -18.82
CA GLY A 7 9.48 -14.84 -18.83
C GLY A 7 10.38 -13.98 -17.93
N SER A 8 11.43 -14.57 -17.36
CA SER A 8 12.39 -13.92 -16.48
C SER A 8 13.64 -13.68 -17.29
N ALA A 9 13.58 -12.71 -18.19
CA ALA A 9 14.80 -11.95 -18.45
C ALA A 9 15.31 -11.49 -17.08
N PRO A 10 16.63 -11.59 -16.79
CA PRO A 10 17.17 -10.98 -15.59
C PRO A 10 16.65 -9.53 -15.57
N PRO A 11 15.95 -9.10 -14.51
CA PRO A 11 15.41 -7.75 -14.45
C PRO A 11 16.58 -6.79 -14.68
N ASN A 12 16.56 -6.10 -15.81
CA ASN A 12 17.59 -5.11 -16.16
C ASN A 12 17.24 -3.76 -15.50
N HIS A 13 16.76 -3.83 -14.27
CA HIS A 13 16.39 -2.70 -13.44
C HIS A 13 16.46 -3.15 -11.98
N ASP A 14 16.79 -2.21 -11.11
CA ASP A 14 16.71 -2.47 -9.68
C ASP A 14 15.27 -2.81 -9.28
N PRO A 15 15.07 -3.72 -8.30
CA PRO A 15 13.75 -3.95 -7.76
C PRO A 15 13.19 -2.60 -7.24
N PRO A 16 11.86 -2.39 -7.33
CA PRO A 16 11.24 -1.23 -6.71
C PRO A 16 11.65 -1.12 -5.24
N ILE A 17 11.86 0.11 -4.74
CA ILE A 17 12.40 0.39 -3.39
C ILE A 17 11.72 -0.40 -2.25
N SER A 18 10.45 -0.77 -2.41
CA SER A 18 9.67 -1.54 -1.45
C SER A 18 9.82 -3.06 -1.54
N MET A 19 10.66 -3.58 -2.45
CA MET A 19 10.83 -5.00 -2.71
C MET A 19 12.21 -5.46 -2.24
N GLU A 20 12.27 -6.65 -1.66
CA GLU A 20 13.56 -7.29 -1.36
C GLU A 20 14.39 -7.44 -2.64
N PRO A 21 15.74 -7.39 -2.53
CA PRO A 21 16.63 -7.69 -3.64
C PRO A 21 16.22 -9.00 -4.30
N TYR A 22 16.28 -9.08 -5.63
CA TYR A 22 16.13 -10.37 -6.30
C TYR A 22 17.17 -11.34 -5.73
N ASP A 23 16.77 -12.57 -5.37
CA ASP A 23 17.66 -13.63 -4.85
C ASP A 23 18.59 -14.19 -5.96
N LEU A 24 19.29 -13.30 -6.67
CA LEU A 24 20.19 -13.63 -7.77
C LEU A 24 21.61 -13.59 -7.22
N ALA A 25 22.17 -14.75 -6.89
CA ALA A 25 23.55 -14.85 -6.44
C ALA A 25 24.55 -14.39 -7.53
N LYS A 26 24.19 -14.53 -8.83
CA LYS A 26 24.95 -14.10 -10.01
C LYS A 26 24.02 -13.81 -11.21
N SER A 27 24.54 -13.13 -12.24
CA SER A 27 23.83 -12.93 -13.51
C SER A 27 23.48 -14.29 -14.15
N GLY A 28 22.18 -14.57 -14.32
CA GLY A 28 21.70 -15.83 -14.88
C GLY A 28 21.53 -16.96 -13.86
N ASP A 29 21.72 -16.69 -12.56
CA ASP A 29 21.50 -17.64 -11.48
C ASP A 29 20.14 -17.35 -10.83
N LEU A 30 19.20 -18.29 -10.92
CA LEU A 30 17.83 -18.18 -10.36
C LEU A 30 17.81 -18.31 -8.82
N GLY A 31 18.98 -18.30 -8.18
CA GLY A 31 19.14 -18.63 -6.78
C GLY A 31 18.81 -20.10 -6.51
N ALA A 32 18.08 -20.38 -5.43
CA ALA A 32 17.72 -21.75 -5.03
C ALA A 32 16.57 -22.38 -5.84
N LEU A 33 15.93 -21.63 -6.74
CA LEU A 33 14.72 -22.06 -7.45
C LEU A 33 15.03 -22.44 -8.90
N ASN A 34 14.40 -23.52 -9.38
CA ASN A 34 14.45 -23.87 -10.79
C ASN A 34 13.48 -23.01 -11.63
N ASN A 35 13.64 -23.03 -12.95
CA ASN A 35 12.82 -22.28 -13.92
C ASN A 35 11.31 -22.38 -13.70
N HIS A 36 10.80 -23.60 -13.44
CA HIS A 36 9.38 -23.83 -13.23
C HIS A 36 8.90 -23.26 -11.88
N GLN A 37 9.71 -23.42 -10.83
CA GLN A 37 9.44 -22.84 -9.52
C GLN A 37 9.41 -21.32 -9.58
N GLN A 38 10.38 -20.70 -10.26
CA GLN A 38 10.42 -19.25 -10.44
C GLN A 38 9.18 -18.73 -11.17
N ALA A 39 8.77 -19.39 -12.26
CA ALA A 39 7.57 -19.02 -13.01
C ALA A 39 6.30 -19.12 -12.15
N ALA A 40 6.17 -20.19 -11.36
CA ALA A 40 5.06 -20.37 -10.43
C ALA A 40 5.06 -19.30 -9.32
N THR A 41 6.22 -18.98 -8.74
CA THR A 41 6.38 -17.94 -7.73
C THR A 41 6.04 -16.56 -8.29
N ASN A 42 6.49 -16.23 -9.50
CA ASN A 42 6.19 -14.96 -10.15
C ASN A 42 4.69 -14.80 -10.37
N LYS A 43 4.01 -15.84 -10.88
CA LYS A 43 2.55 -15.84 -11.05
C LYS A 43 1.83 -15.59 -9.72
N LEU A 44 2.21 -16.32 -8.68
CA LEU A 44 1.61 -16.17 -7.34
C LEU A 44 1.83 -14.75 -6.78
N LYS A 45 3.04 -14.19 -6.92
CA LYS A 45 3.36 -12.82 -6.48
C LYS A 45 2.50 -11.79 -7.20
N THR A 46 2.33 -11.93 -8.52
CA THR A 46 1.47 -11.04 -9.32
C THR A 46 0.01 -11.11 -8.87
N GLU A 47 -0.54 -12.33 -8.71
CA GLU A 47 -1.92 -12.52 -8.22
C GLU A 47 -2.10 -11.93 -6.82
N THR A 48 -1.13 -12.14 -5.94
CA THR A 48 -1.14 -11.59 -4.57
C THR A 48 -1.14 -10.07 -4.58
N ARG A 49 -0.31 -9.43 -5.43
CA ARG A 49 -0.26 -7.96 -5.55
C ARG A 49 -1.60 -7.40 -6.02
N LEU A 50 -2.17 -7.99 -7.06
CA LEU A 50 -3.48 -7.58 -7.57
C LEU A 50 -4.55 -7.68 -6.48
N ASN A 51 -4.56 -8.78 -5.73
CA ASN A 51 -5.50 -8.98 -4.64
C ASN A 51 -5.31 -7.97 -3.51
N ASN A 52 -4.06 -7.67 -3.14
CA ASN A 52 -3.76 -6.66 -2.12
C ASN A 52 -4.21 -5.27 -2.56
N GLU A 53 -3.94 -4.87 -3.80
CA GLU A 53 -4.39 -3.57 -4.32
C GLU A 53 -5.92 -3.48 -4.39
N LEU A 54 -6.58 -4.54 -4.89
CA LEU A 54 -8.05 -4.61 -4.91
C LEU A 54 -8.63 -4.55 -3.50
N TYR A 55 -8.00 -5.20 -2.53
CA TYR A 55 -8.39 -5.14 -1.13
C TYR A 55 -8.28 -3.70 -0.61
N LEU A 56 -7.12 -3.06 -0.75
CA LEU A 56 -6.93 -1.67 -0.31
C LEU A 56 -7.89 -0.69 -0.99
N ARG A 57 -8.19 -0.87 -2.29
CA ARG A 57 -9.20 -0.06 -3.01
C ARG A 57 -10.62 -0.28 -2.49
N ARG A 58 -10.99 -1.52 -2.15
CA ARG A 58 -12.32 -1.87 -1.64
C ARG A 58 -12.52 -1.51 -0.17
N HIS A 59 -11.43 -1.29 0.57
CA HIS A 59 -11.43 -1.03 2.00
C HIS A 59 -10.89 0.38 2.32
N PRO A 60 -11.64 1.45 1.97
CA PRO A 60 -11.22 2.83 2.22
C PRO A 60 -11.01 3.14 3.71
N GLU A 61 -11.62 2.38 4.62
CA GLU A 61 -11.36 2.43 6.07
C GLU A 61 -9.88 2.28 6.43
N ILE A 62 -9.11 1.52 5.64
CA ILE A 62 -7.67 1.34 5.87
C ILE A 62 -6.91 2.64 5.65
N ARG A 63 -7.32 3.43 4.66
CA ARG A 63 -6.73 4.76 4.42
C ARG A 63 -6.94 5.66 5.64
N TYR A 64 -8.14 5.69 6.19
CA TYR A 64 -8.45 6.48 7.38
C TYR A 64 -7.70 5.99 8.62
N MET A 65 -7.56 4.67 8.79
CA MET A 65 -6.73 4.08 9.85
C MET A 65 -5.28 4.54 9.81
N VAL A 66 -4.66 4.46 8.64
CA VAL A 66 -3.25 4.87 8.46
C VAL A 66 -3.11 6.38 8.67
N SER A 67 -3.99 7.19 8.09
CA SER A 67 -3.96 8.65 8.26
C SER A 67 -4.15 9.08 9.72
N ALA A 68 -5.11 8.48 10.43
CA ALA A 68 -5.35 8.78 11.83
C ALA A 68 -4.14 8.42 12.72
N PHE A 69 -3.52 7.26 12.47
CA PHE A 69 -2.30 6.87 13.18
C PHE A 69 -1.15 7.83 12.90
N LEU A 70 -0.90 8.17 11.62
CA LEU A 70 0.18 9.09 11.25
C LEU A 70 -0.03 10.48 11.86
N ARG A 71 -1.27 10.97 11.88
CA ARG A 71 -1.61 12.23 12.56
C ARG A 71 -1.27 12.16 14.04
N ASP A 72 -1.69 11.10 14.74
CA ASP A 72 -1.44 10.93 16.17
C ASP A 72 0.07 10.83 16.47
N LEU A 73 0.79 10.07 15.65
CA LEU A 73 2.24 9.89 15.75
C LEU A 73 3.00 11.20 15.55
N LEU A 74 2.64 12.00 14.54
CA LEU A 74 3.29 13.28 14.24
C LEU A 74 2.95 14.38 15.25
N LEU A 75 1.76 14.33 15.85
CA LEU A 75 1.34 15.27 16.90
C LEU A 75 2.01 14.96 18.24
N LYS A 76 2.00 13.69 18.66
CA LYS A 76 2.50 13.27 19.97
C LYS A 76 4.01 13.08 20.00
N LYS A 77 4.63 12.79 18.84
CA LYS A 77 6.06 12.50 18.68
C LYS A 77 6.61 11.62 19.81
N PRO A 78 6.06 10.41 20.00
CA PRO A 78 6.45 9.54 21.09
C PRO A 78 7.91 9.07 20.93
N ASP A 79 8.60 8.87 22.06
CA ASP A 79 9.98 8.36 22.08
C ASP A 79 10.11 6.96 21.46
N ASP A 80 9.06 6.14 21.58
CA ASP A 80 8.98 4.81 20.97
C ASP A 80 7.75 4.71 20.04
N ALA A 81 8.00 4.84 18.74
CA ALA A 81 6.99 4.73 17.71
C ALA A 81 6.35 3.33 17.62
N ARG A 82 7.09 2.26 17.94
CA ARG A 82 6.57 0.88 17.84
C ARG A 82 5.60 0.59 18.96
N LYS A 83 5.95 0.98 20.19
CA LYS A 83 5.04 0.87 21.33
C LYS A 83 3.78 1.68 21.08
N HIS A 84 3.92 2.91 20.58
CA HIS A 84 2.78 3.75 20.24
C HIS A 84 1.88 3.12 19.17
N PHE A 85 2.46 2.49 18.14
CA PHE A 85 1.70 1.73 17.15
C PHE A 85 0.86 0.62 17.79
N THR A 86 1.45 -0.18 18.67
CA THR A 86 0.72 -1.24 19.38
C THR A 86 -0.40 -0.66 20.22
N ASP A 87 -0.12 0.37 21.03
CA ASP A 87 -1.10 1.00 21.91
C ASP A 87 -2.26 1.63 21.11
N PHE A 88 -1.98 2.19 19.92
CA PHE A 88 -2.98 2.79 19.04
C PHE A 88 -3.91 1.72 18.44
N PHE A 89 -3.36 0.70 17.81
CA PHE A 89 -4.14 -0.31 17.08
C PHE A 89 -4.79 -1.38 17.95
N THR A 90 -4.36 -1.53 19.21
CA THR A 90 -4.99 -2.44 20.19
C THR A 90 -6.05 -1.75 21.05
N HIS A 91 -6.25 -0.44 20.88
CA HIS A 91 -7.22 0.30 21.67
C HIS A 91 -8.66 -0.18 21.37
N PRO A 92 -9.49 -0.50 22.39
CA PRO A 92 -10.85 -1.02 22.18
C PRO A 92 -11.76 -0.07 21.37
N ASP A 93 -11.54 1.23 21.49
CA ASP A 93 -12.31 2.27 20.79
C ASP A 93 -11.74 2.64 19.42
N LEU A 94 -10.78 1.87 18.88
CA LEU A 94 -10.15 2.18 17.61
C LEU A 94 -11.18 2.41 16.51
N LEU A 95 -12.10 1.45 16.30
CA LEU A 95 -13.10 1.54 15.23
C LEU A 95 -13.92 2.83 15.30
N LYS A 96 -14.38 3.18 16.51
CA LYS A 96 -15.14 4.41 16.73
C LYS A 96 -14.33 5.66 16.38
N ARG A 97 -13.06 5.73 16.78
CA ARG A 97 -12.18 6.86 16.45
C ARG A 97 -11.94 6.98 14.95
N ILE A 98 -11.84 5.84 14.26
CA ILE A 98 -11.65 5.82 12.80
C ILE A 98 -12.92 6.27 12.08
N ASP A 99 -14.09 5.86 12.54
CA ASP A 99 -15.37 6.31 11.99
C ASP A 99 -15.53 7.83 12.17
N GLU A 100 -15.21 8.36 13.36
CA GLU A 100 -15.23 9.80 13.62
C GLU A 100 -14.27 10.56 12.70
N GLN A 101 -13.05 10.05 12.48
CA GLN A 101 -12.08 10.66 11.55
C GLN A 101 -12.53 10.56 10.09
N LYS A 102 -13.16 9.45 9.70
CA LYS A 102 -13.73 9.26 8.35
C LYS A 102 -14.83 10.29 8.09
N GLU A 103 -15.76 10.45 9.02
CA GLU A 103 -16.84 11.42 8.89
C GLU A 103 -16.30 12.86 8.83
N GLU A 104 -15.30 13.19 9.65
CA GLU A 104 -14.65 14.51 9.63
C GLU A 104 -14.00 14.79 8.27
N TYR A 105 -13.27 13.82 7.70
CA TYR A 105 -12.66 13.95 6.39
C TYR A 105 -13.71 14.15 5.28
N LEU A 106 -14.81 13.39 5.32
CA LEU A 106 -15.88 13.51 4.32
C LEU A 106 -16.52 14.90 4.37
N ARG A 107 -16.79 15.42 5.58
CA ARG A 107 -17.30 16.79 5.75
C ARG A 107 -16.35 17.85 5.19
N GLN A 108 -15.06 17.75 5.52
CA GLN A 108 -14.06 18.69 5.01
C GLN A 108 -13.94 18.64 3.48
N HIS A 109 -14.02 17.45 2.90
CA HIS A 109 -13.99 17.28 1.45
C HIS A 109 -15.23 17.87 0.78
N GLU A 110 -16.43 17.65 1.33
CA GLU A 110 -17.67 18.27 0.84
C GLU A 110 -17.60 19.81 0.91
N ASP A 111 -17.14 20.36 2.04
CA ASP A 111 -16.99 21.81 2.22
C ASP A 111 -15.99 22.41 1.21
N ASP A 112 -14.86 21.73 0.95
CA ASP A 112 -13.86 22.15 -0.03
C ASP A 112 -14.39 22.10 -1.47
N VAL A 113 -15.13 21.04 -1.83
CA VAL A 113 -15.81 20.93 -3.13
C VAL A 113 -16.82 22.06 -3.32
N ILE A 114 -17.63 22.35 -2.30
CA ILE A 114 -18.59 23.45 -2.32
C ILE A 114 -17.86 24.79 -2.47
N ALA A 115 -16.76 25.01 -1.73
CA ALA A 115 -15.99 26.24 -1.81
C ALA A 115 -15.40 26.47 -3.21
N ARG A 116 -14.87 25.42 -3.85
CA ARG A 116 -14.34 25.49 -5.23
C ARG A 116 -15.44 25.70 -6.27
N MET A 117 -16.59 25.03 -6.11
CA MET A 117 -17.76 25.25 -6.97
C MET A 117 -18.26 26.70 -6.88
N LEU A 118 -18.26 27.29 -5.68
CA LEU A 118 -18.60 28.71 -5.49
C LEU A 118 -17.55 29.67 -6.07
N ALA A 119 -16.30 29.20 -6.24
CA ALA A 119 -15.21 29.96 -6.83
C ALA A 119 -15.15 29.88 -8.36
N ASP A 120 -16.08 29.16 -9.01
CA ASP A 120 -16.13 28.94 -10.47
C ASP A 120 -14.82 28.29 -11.00
N GLU A 121 -14.15 27.48 -10.17
CA GLU A 121 -12.99 26.67 -10.57
C GLU A 121 -13.47 25.36 -11.20
N ASP A 122 -13.07 25.08 -12.44
CA ASP A 122 -13.39 23.83 -13.14
C ASP A 122 -12.81 22.63 -12.37
N PHE A 123 -13.67 21.66 -12.01
CA PHE A 123 -13.30 20.46 -11.28
C PHE A 123 -13.26 19.26 -12.23
N ASP A 124 -12.06 18.81 -12.60
CA ASP A 124 -11.87 17.52 -13.28
C ASP A 124 -11.90 16.41 -12.21
N GLU A 125 -12.97 15.60 -12.18
CA GLU A 125 -13.15 14.48 -11.23
C GLU A 125 -12.21 13.27 -11.48
N ASP A 126 -11.36 13.33 -12.51
CA ASP A 126 -10.54 12.22 -12.98
C ASP A 126 -9.05 12.35 -12.58
N GLU A 127 -8.73 12.31 -11.28
CA GLU A 127 -7.33 12.05 -10.82
C GLU A 127 -7.24 11.14 -9.57
#